data_AF-Q9S9W7-F1
#
_entry.id   AF-Q9S9W7-F1
#
_cell.length_a   1.000
_cell.length_b   1.000
_cell.length_c   1.000
_cell.angle_alpha   90.00
_cell.angle_beta   90.00
_cell.angle_gamma   90.00
#
_symmetry.space_group_name_H-M   'P 1'
#
loop_
_entity.id
_entity.type
_entity.pdbx_description
1 polymer ?
#
loop_
_entity_poly.entity_id
_entity_poly.type
_entity_poly.pdbx_seq_one_letter_code
_entity_poly.pdbx_strand_id
1 'polypeptide(L)'
;MDIHISQPLMEIIVRKVAEDGVDDLKNWLLAGREGKDAVMSRKTLAFVRIDMDNHFMWWSMPHSKYYSFFQKCLAANNPYAKFVEKNKGLAYESTTGYYQMRCRWNVLTTNACSLT
;
A
#
# COMPACT_ATOMS: atom_id res chain seq x y z
N MET A 1 -16.61 19.44 21.41
CA MET A 1 -15.24 19.25 21.91
C MET A 1 -14.38 19.00 20.68
N ASP A 2 -13.68 20.02 20.21
CA ASP A 2 -12.82 19.90 19.03
C ASP A 2 -11.44 19.44 19.49
N ILE A 3 -11.13 18.17 19.22
CA ILE A 3 -9.79 17.62 19.45
C ILE A 3 -8.97 18.00 18.22
N HIS A 4 -8.12 19.03 18.36
CA HIS A 4 -7.16 19.37 17.33
C HIS A 4 -5.96 18.43 17.42
N ILE A 5 -5.77 17.60 16.40
CA ILE A 5 -4.60 16.72 16.26
C ILE A 5 -3.65 17.40 15.28
N SER A 6 -2.39 17.58 15.68
CA SER A 6 -1.40 18.15 14.77
C SER A 6 -1.14 17.21 13.59
N GLN A 7 -0.93 17.78 12.40
CA GLN A 7 -0.67 17.00 11.19
C GLN A 7 0.45 15.96 11.34
N PRO A 8 1.60 16.27 11.99
CA PRO A 8 2.66 15.28 12.19
C PRO A 8 2.24 14.09 13.06
N LEU A 9 1.38 14.31 14.05
CA LEU A 9 0.86 13.24 14.90
C LEU A 9 -0.15 12.39 14.11
N MET A 10 -1.01 13.04 13.32
CA MET A 10 -1.94 12.34 12.44
C MET A 10 -1.21 11.44 11.43
N GLU A 11 -0.12 11.92 10.81
CA GLU A 11 0.72 11.10 9.93
C GLU A 11 1.26 9.84 10.63
N ILE A 12 1.68 9.96 11.91
CA ILE A 12 2.21 8.82 12.67
C ILE A 12 1.12 7.78 12.92
N ILE A 13 -0.07 8.23 13.31
CA ILE A 13 -1.24 7.37 13.55
C ILE A 13 -1.64 6.69 12.25
N VAL A 14 -1.83 7.46 11.17
CA VAL A 14 -2.26 6.95 9.87
C VAL A 14 -1.23 5.99 9.27
N ARG A 15 0.07 6.28 9.42
CA ARG A 15 1.13 5.34 9.03
C ARG A 15 1.00 4.03 9.80
N LYS A 16 0.70 4.07 11.11
CA LYS A 16 0.49 2.84 11.90
C LYS A 16 -0.73 2.06 11.44
N VAL A 17 -1.85 2.74 11.18
CA VAL A 17 -3.04 2.11 10.59
C VAL A 17 -2.72 1.51 9.21
N ALA A 18 -1.84 2.15 8.43
CA ALA A 18 -1.43 1.63 7.12
C ALA A 18 -0.63 0.31 7.18
N GLU A 19 -0.10 -0.06 8.35
CA GLU A 19 0.54 -1.36 8.59
C GLU A 19 -0.50 -2.50 8.65
N ASP A 20 -1.77 -2.19 8.93
CA ASP A 20 -2.88 -3.16 8.97
C ASP A 20 -3.54 -3.38 7.60
N GLY A 21 -3.27 -2.48 6.66
CA GLY A 21 -3.75 -2.60 5.29
C GLY A 21 -4.24 -1.28 4.71
N VAL A 22 -4.48 -1.29 3.41
CA VAL A 22 -5.04 -0.13 2.69
C VAL A 22 -6.52 0.09 2.97
N ASP A 23 -7.24 -0.97 3.37
CA ASP A 23 -8.67 -0.88 3.66
C ASP A 23 -8.95 -0.05 4.91
N ASP A 24 -8.08 -0.13 5.92
CA ASP A 24 -8.20 0.65 7.16
C ASP A 24 -7.96 2.16 6.94
N LEU A 25 -7.34 2.53 5.82
CA LEU A 25 -7.13 3.93 5.42
C LEU A 25 -8.40 4.59 4.84
N LYS A 26 -9.42 3.82 4.47
CA LYS A 26 -10.66 4.37 3.88
C LYS A 26 -11.35 5.37 4.80
N ASN A 27 -11.39 5.08 6.10
CA ASN A 27 -12.01 5.97 7.08
C ASN A 27 -11.27 7.30 7.20
N TRP A 28 -9.95 7.30 7.06
CA TRP A 28 -9.13 8.52 7.06
C TRP A 28 -9.34 9.38 5.82
N LEU A 29 -9.60 8.76 4.66
CA LEU A 29 -9.97 9.49 3.45
C LEU A 29 -11.34 10.17 3.58
N LEU A 30 -12.26 9.57 4.34
CA LEU A 30 -13.59 10.12 4.62
C LEU A 30 -13.58 11.20 5.72
N ALA A 31 -12.56 11.20 6.58
CA ALA A 31 -12.41 12.17 7.68
C ALA A 31 -12.08 13.61 7.21
N GLY A 32 -11.94 13.85 5.90
CA GLY A 32 -11.73 15.17 5.31
C GLY A 32 -10.29 15.44 4.89
N ARG A 33 -9.93 16.72 4.75
CA ARG A 33 -8.64 17.14 4.17
C ARG A 33 -7.45 16.62 4.99
N GLU A 34 -7.48 16.80 6.31
CA GLU A 34 -6.36 16.43 7.19
C GLU A 34 -6.05 14.92 7.11
N GLY A 35 -7.10 14.09 7.16
CA GLY A 35 -6.97 12.65 7.02
C GLY A 35 -6.45 12.24 5.64
N LYS A 36 -6.93 12.88 4.57
CA LYS A 36 -6.41 12.67 3.21
C LYS A 36 -4.93 13.04 3.10
N ASP A 37 -4.53 14.17 3.68
CA ASP A 37 -3.14 14.63 3.68
C ASP A 37 -2.24 13.66 4.47
N ALA A 38 -2.73 13.12 5.59
CA ALA A 38 -2.02 12.12 6.38
C ALA A 38 -1.87 10.79 5.62
N VAL A 39 -2.91 10.34 4.91
CA VAL A 39 -2.86 9.13 4.06
C VAL A 39 -1.87 9.32 2.90
N MET A 40 -1.87 10.50 2.28
CA MET A 40 -1.02 10.83 1.15
C MET A 40 0.38 11.31 1.55
N SER A 41 0.71 11.33 2.85
CA SER A 41 2.03 11.70 3.31
C SER A 41 3.07 10.68 2.84
N ARG A 42 4.30 11.14 2.59
CA ARG A 42 5.40 10.26 2.17
C ARG A 42 5.66 9.15 3.20
N LYS A 43 5.48 9.45 4.49
CA LYS A 43 5.65 8.47 5.58
C LYS A 43 4.62 7.35 5.47
N THR A 44 3.34 7.67 5.28
CA THR A 44 2.30 6.64 5.14
C THR A 44 2.51 5.85 3.85
N LEU A 45 2.71 6.53 2.73
CA LEU A 45 2.88 5.90 1.42
C LEU A 45 4.09 4.96 1.35
N ALA A 46 5.18 5.26 2.09
CA ALA A 46 6.35 4.39 2.13
C ALA A 46 6.12 3.06 2.88
N PHE A 47 5.13 3.00 3.78
CA PHE A 47 4.90 1.86 4.69
C PHE A 47 3.59 1.11 4.46
N VAL A 48 2.62 1.72 3.78
CA VAL A 48 1.29 1.11 3.57
C VAL A 48 1.38 -0.30 2.97
N ARG A 49 0.73 -1.26 3.64
CA ARG A 49 0.60 -2.67 3.21
C ARG A 49 -0.41 -2.82 2.09
N ILE A 50 -0.05 -2.38 0.88
CA ILE A 50 -0.91 -2.62 -0.29
C ILE A 50 -1.06 -4.11 -0.59
N ASP A 51 -0.10 -4.95 -0.20
CA ASP A 51 -0.08 -6.40 -0.43
C ASP A 51 -1.19 -7.18 0.29
N MET A 52 -1.84 -6.56 1.27
CA MET A 52 -2.98 -7.15 1.96
C MET A 52 -4.26 -7.11 1.13
N ASP A 53 -4.36 -6.23 0.13
CA ASP A 53 -5.47 -6.27 -0.82
C ASP A 53 -5.27 -7.43 -1.80
N ASN A 54 -6.32 -8.21 -2.05
CA ASN A 54 -6.20 -9.37 -2.92
C ASN A 54 -5.86 -9.02 -4.37
N HIS A 55 -6.09 -7.81 -4.84
CA HIS A 55 -5.86 -7.40 -6.21
C HIS A 55 -4.70 -6.41 -6.32
N PHE A 56 -3.88 -6.23 -5.28
CA PHE A 56 -2.83 -5.21 -5.26
C PHE A 56 -1.83 -5.26 -6.42
N MET A 57 -1.60 -6.45 -6.98
CA MET A 57 -0.73 -6.62 -8.16
C MET A 57 -1.32 -5.94 -9.41
N TRP A 58 -2.65 -5.90 -9.53
CA TRP A 58 -3.35 -5.19 -10.59
C TRP A 58 -3.32 -3.66 -10.42
N TRP A 59 -2.85 -3.15 -9.27
CA TRP A 59 -2.82 -1.72 -9.02
C TRP A 59 -1.73 -1.02 -9.83
N SER A 60 -0.70 -1.72 -10.32
CA SER A 60 0.30 -1.17 -11.23
C SER A 60 -0.21 -0.95 -12.67
N MET A 61 -1.45 -1.33 -12.94
CA MET A 61 -2.03 -1.25 -14.28
C MET A 61 -2.57 0.15 -14.56
N PRO A 62 -2.28 0.78 -15.71
CA PRO A 62 -2.73 2.16 -16.00
C PRO A 62 -4.25 2.37 -15.91
N HIS A 63 -5.05 1.37 -16.27
CA HIS A 63 -6.51 1.39 -16.18
C HIS A 63 -7.08 1.03 -14.80
N SER A 64 -6.23 0.69 -13.81
CA SER A 64 -6.68 0.42 -12.46
C SER A 64 -7.13 1.71 -11.80
N LYS A 65 -8.28 1.68 -11.11
CA LYS A 65 -8.72 2.81 -10.28
C LYS A 65 -7.73 3.17 -9.17
N TYR A 66 -6.83 2.25 -8.81
CA TYR A 66 -5.78 2.45 -7.80
C TYR A 66 -4.43 2.88 -8.38
N TYR A 67 -4.32 3.04 -9.71
CA TYR A 67 -3.04 3.32 -10.37
C TYR A 67 -2.34 4.57 -9.86
N SER A 68 -3.10 5.65 -9.67
CA SER A 68 -2.56 6.92 -9.15
C SER A 68 -2.01 6.79 -7.73
N PHE A 69 -2.70 6.02 -6.88
CA PHE A 69 -2.24 5.71 -5.53
C PHE A 69 -1.00 4.81 -5.54
N PHE A 70 -0.97 3.81 -6.42
CA PHE A 70 0.18 2.94 -6.63
C PHE A 70 1.43 3.73 -7.06
N GLN A 71 1.32 4.63 -8.03
CA GLN A 71 2.43 5.48 -8.47
C GLN A 71 2.99 6.34 -7.33
N LYS A 72 2.12 6.87 -6.47
CA LYS A 72 2.54 7.62 -5.27
C LYS A 72 3.30 6.73 -4.28
N CYS A 73 2.85 5.49 -4.05
CA CYS A 73 3.57 4.52 -3.23
C CYS A 73 4.94 4.20 -3.83
N LEU A 74 5.02 4.00 -5.14
CA LEU A 74 6.28 3.73 -5.85
C LEU A 74 7.26 4.91 -5.72
N ALA A 75 6.78 6.14 -5.93
CA ALA A 75 7.57 7.36 -5.73
C ALA A 75 8.05 7.53 -4.28
N ALA A 76 7.28 7.03 -3.31
CA ALA A 76 7.65 6.99 -1.89
C ALA A 76 8.63 5.87 -1.53
N ASN A 77 9.13 5.10 -2.50
CA ASN A 77 9.99 3.92 -2.30
C ASN A 77 9.33 2.78 -1.51
N ASN A 78 8.01 2.66 -1.56
CA ASN A 78 7.29 1.58 -0.89
C ASN A 78 7.78 0.20 -1.38
N PRO A 79 8.17 -0.72 -0.48
CA PRO A 79 8.74 -2.02 -0.85
C PRO A 79 7.73 -2.92 -1.59
N TYR A 80 6.47 -2.87 -1.20
CA TYR A 80 5.37 -3.62 -1.82
C TYR A 80 5.13 -3.13 -3.26
N ALA A 81 5.09 -1.81 -3.46
CA ALA A 81 4.92 -1.21 -4.78
C ALA A 81 6.11 -1.54 -5.71
N LYS A 82 7.34 -1.50 -5.18
CA LYS A 82 8.55 -1.92 -5.93
C LYS A 82 8.50 -3.39 -6.32
N PHE A 83 8.03 -4.27 -5.43
CA PHE A 83 7.88 -5.69 -5.75
C PHE A 83 6.90 -5.88 -6.91
N VAL A 84 5.74 -5.23 -6.85
CA VAL A 84 4.74 -5.29 -7.94
C VAL A 84 5.34 -4.75 -9.24
N GLU A 85 5.96 -3.57 -9.22
CA GLU A 85 6.53 -2.94 -10.41
C GLU A 85 7.62 -3.81 -11.07
N LYS A 86 8.44 -4.51 -10.27
CA LYS A 86 9.48 -5.41 -10.79
C LYS A 86 8.89 -6.67 -11.45
N ASN A 87 7.76 -7.16 -10.96
CA ASN A 87 7.19 -8.45 -11.37
C ASN A 87 5.92 -8.31 -12.21
N LYS A 88 5.44 -7.09 -12.48
CA LYS A 88 4.16 -6.81 -13.14
C LYS A 88 3.96 -7.58 -14.44
N GLY A 89 5.04 -7.84 -15.19
CA GLY A 89 5.09 -8.73 -16.37
C GLY A 89 4.26 -10.01 -16.18
N LEU A 90 4.48 -10.71 -15.07
CA LEU A 90 3.83 -11.98 -14.75
C LEU A 90 2.32 -11.82 -14.50
N ALA A 91 1.90 -10.68 -13.94
CA ALA A 91 0.49 -10.40 -13.73
C ALA A 91 -0.26 -10.06 -15.04
N TYR A 92 0.45 -9.60 -16.09
CA TYR A 92 -0.14 -9.33 -17.40
C TYR A 92 -0.41 -10.62 -18.20
N GLU A 93 0.38 -11.67 -18.00
CA GLU A 93 0.42 -12.82 -18.91
C GLU A 93 -0.74 -13.80 -18.71
N SER A 94 -1.17 -14.03 -17.47
CA SER A 94 -2.29 -14.94 -17.16
C SER A 94 -2.70 -14.89 -15.70
N THR A 95 -3.89 -15.42 -15.39
CA THR A 95 -4.31 -15.75 -14.03
C THR A 95 -3.28 -16.61 -13.30
N THR A 96 -2.63 -17.55 -14.00
CA THR A 96 -1.55 -18.38 -13.45
C THR A 96 -0.34 -17.56 -13.04
N GLY A 97 0.09 -16.61 -13.88
CA GLY A 97 1.21 -15.71 -13.57
C GLY A 97 0.95 -14.83 -12.36
N TYR A 98 -0.29 -14.34 -12.21
CA TYR A 98 -0.75 -13.65 -11.00
C TYR A 98 -0.59 -14.53 -9.74
N TYR A 99 -1.04 -15.78 -9.76
CA TYR A 99 -0.91 -16.68 -8.60
C TYR A 99 0.55 -17.02 -8.29
N GLN A 100 1.39 -17.26 -9.31
CA GLN A 100 2.82 -17.50 -9.12
C GLN A 100 3.52 -16.32 -8.45
N MET A 101 3.19 -15.10 -8.88
CA MET A 101 3.73 -13.87 -8.29
C MET A 101 3.28 -13.71 -6.83
N ARG A 102 2.03 -14.04 -6.51
CA ARG A 102 1.51 -14.05 -5.13
C ARG A 102 2.19 -15.08 -4.25
N CYS A 103 2.45 -16.29 -4.78
CA CYS A 103 3.22 -17.30 -4.07
C CYS A 103 4.65 -16.82 -3.78
N ARG A 104 5.32 -16.19 -4.76
CA ARG A 104 6.66 -15.60 -4.57
C ARG A 104 6.66 -14.52 -3.50
N TRP A 105 5.63 -13.67 -3.48
CA TRP A 105 5.48 -12.65 -2.43
C TRP A 105 5.34 -13.29 -1.06
N ASN A 106 4.43 -14.26 -0.91
CA ASN A 106 4.21 -14.95 0.36
C ASN A 106 5.50 -15.60 0.87
N VAL A 107 6.30 -16.24 0.02
CA VAL A 107 7.59 -16.82 0.41
C VAL A 107 8.56 -15.76 0.93
N LEU A 108 8.62 -14.58 0.30
CA LEU A 108 9.48 -13.48 0.75
C LEU A 108 9.02 -12.90 2.08
N THR A 109 7.71 -12.90 2.36
CA THR A 109 7.17 -12.35 3.61
C THR A 109 7.14 -13.36 4.76
N THR A 110 6.90 -14.65 4.51
CA THR A 110 7.03 -15.69 5.56
C THR A 110 8.48 -15.92 5.94
N ASN A 111 9.42 -15.96 4.97
CA ASN A 111 10.84 -16.11 5.30
C ASN A 111 11.42 -14.85 5.99
N ALA A 112 10.84 -13.67 5.75
CA ALA A 112 11.20 -12.46 6.50
C ALA A 112 10.66 -12.46 7.94
N CYS A 113 9.61 -13.23 8.24
CA CYS A 113 9.04 -13.38 9.58
C CYS A 113 9.82 -14.39 10.45
N SER A 114 10.66 -15.23 9.82
CA SER A 114 11.50 -16.22 10.51
C SER A 114 12.87 -15.71 10.96
N LEU A 115 13.17 -14.42 10.78
CA LEU A 115 14.49 -13.81 11.07
C LEU A 115 14.43 -12.59 12.01
N THR A 116 13.37 -12.46 12.80
CA THR A 116 13.28 -11.54 13.95
C THR A 116 12.96 -12.32 15.20
#